data_AF-A0A2V6BMS7-F1
#
_entry.id   AF-A0A2V6BMS7-F1
#
_cell.length_a   1.000
_cell.length_b   1.000
_cell.length_c   1.000
_cell.angle_alpha   90.00
_cell.angle_beta   90.00
_cell.angle_gamma   90.00
#
_symmetry.space_group_name_H-M   'P 1'
#
loop_
_entity.id
_entity.type
_entity.pdbx_description
1 polymer ?
#
loop_
_entity_poly.entity_id
_entity_poly.type
_entity_poly.pdbx_seq_one_letter_code
_entity_poly.pdbx_strand_id
1 'polypeptide(L)'
;MKATNNSTANDLNKRARARKSSISRRLFLGKSLAIGAGTIGVGALASVVGRPLPTPRPNPSKGLTAGDAALLRFPAALELLEADFWIQYNELGGIQDDEVPGGSGNEAYTEALEVIEDEMQDYIHD
;
A
#
# COMPACT_ATOMS: atom_id res chain seq x y z
N MET A 1 -37.40 -33.42 26.38
CA MET A 1 -36.95 -32.03 26.18
C MET A 1 -35.52 -32.05 25.65
N LYS A 2 -35.27 -31.87 24.35
CA LYS A 2 -33.91 -31.81 23.81
C LYS A 2 -33.89 -31.02 22.49
N ALA A 3 -33.71 -29.71 22.57
CA ALA A 3 -33.49 -28.86 21.39
C ALA A 3 -32.95 -27.46 21.76
N THR A 4 -31.69 -27.35 22.21
CA THR A 4 -31.02 -26.03 22.33
C THR A 4 -29.53 -26.01 21.96
N ASN A 5 -28.91 -27.13 21.58
CA ASN A 5 -27.44 -27.21 21.47
C ASN A 5 -26.89 -26.90 20.07
N ASN A 6 -27.75 -26.81 19.04
CA ASN A 6 -27.29 -26.68 17.64
C ASN A 6 -27.19 -25.22 17.17
N SER A 7 -27.86 -24.27 17.84
CA SER A 7 -27.88 -22.85 17.43
C SER A 7 -26.59 -22.14 17.82
N THR A 8 -26.09 -22.37 19.03
CA THR A 8 -24.88 -21.73 19.57
C THR A 8 -23.62 -22.17 18.84
N ALA A 9 -23.51 -23.45 18.48
CA ALA A 9 -22.39 -23.97 17.69
C ALA A 9 -22.36 -23.36 16.27
N ASN A 10 -23.52 -23.16 15.65
CA ASN A 10 -23.62 -22.53 14.33
C ASN A 10 -23.26 -21.04 14.39
N ASP A 11 -23.66 -20.30 15.42
CA ASP A 11 -23.31 -18.88 15.58
C ASP A 11 -21.80 -18.66 15.83
N LEU A 12 -21.18 -19.53 16.62
CA LEU A 12 -19.73 -19.47 16.85
C LEU A 12 -18.95 -19.76 15.56
N ASN A 13 -19.40 -20.73 14.76
CA ASN A 13 -18.79 -21.05 13.47
C ASN A 13 -18.99 -19.90 12.45
N LYS A 14 -20.16 -19.26 12.44
CA LYS A 14 -20.45 -18.08 11.60
C LYS A 14 -19.56 -16.88 11.97
N ARG A 15 -19.37 -16.61 13.27
CA ARG A 15 -18.48 -15.56 13.79
C ARG A 15 -16.99 -15.87 13.59
N ALA A 16 -16.61 -17.15 13.58
CA ALA A 16 -15.24 -17.58 13.26
C ALA A 16 -14.93 -17.42 11.76
N ARG A 17 -15.88 -17.73 10.87
CA ARG A 17 -15.74 -17.50 9.42
C ARG A 17 -15.72 -16.01 9.07
N ALA A 18 -16.50 -15.18 9.76
CA ALA A 18 -16.50 -13.73 9.57
C ALA A 18 -15.17 -13.06 9.97
N ARG A 19 -14.44 -13.63 10.93
CA ARG A 19 -13.11 -13.13 11.36
C ARG A 19 -11.95 -13.59 10.47
N LYS A 20 -12.19 -14.50 9.50
CA LYS A 20 -11.16 -15.04 8.60
C LYS A 20 -11.20 -14.46 7.19
N SER A 21 -11.76 -13.25 7.02
CA SER A 21 -11.59 -12.49 5.80
C SER A 21 -10.46 -11.49 6.00
N SER A 22 -9.23 -11.91 5.71
CA SER A 22 -8.14 -10.96 5.51
C SER A 22 -8.50 -10.12 4.28
N ILE A 23 -8.75 -8.83 4.48
CA ILE A 23 -8.92 -7.89 3.36
C ILE A 23 -7.58 -7.85 2.63
N SER A 24 -7.53 -8.49 1.46
CA SER A 24 -6.33 -8.47 0.62
C SER A 24 -6.09 -7.06 0.12
N ARG A 25 -4.83 -6.59 0.15
CA ARG A 25 -4.41 -5.29 -0.40
C ARG A 25 -4.93 -5.09 -1.83
N ARG A 26 -4.96 -6.16 -2.63
CA ARG A 26 -5.49 -6.17 -4.01
C ARG A 26 -7.01 -5.97 -4.08
N LEU A 27 -7.76 -6.45 -3.10
CA LEU A 27 -9.21 -6.24 -2.97
C LEU A 27 -9.54 -4.80 -2.56
N PHE A 28 -8.67 -4.17 -1.77
CA PHE A 28 -8.80 -2.76 -1.38
C PHE A 28 -8.51 -1.83 -2.57
N LEU A 29 -7.36 -2.00 -3.24
CA LEU A 29 -6.99 -1.26 -4.45
C LEU A 29 -7.97 -1.49 -5.62
N GLY A 30 -8.42 -2.73 -5.82
CA GLY A 30 -9.39 -3.06 -6.88
C GLY A 30 -10.76 -2.42 -6.64
N LYS A 31 -11.23 -2.35 -5.40
CA LYS A 31 -12.49 -1.67 -5.06
C LYS A 31 -12.37 -0.14 -5.10
N SER A 32 -11.22 0.44 -4.72
CA SER A 32 -11.02 1.90 -4.81
C SER A 32 -10.90 2.37 -6.26
N LEU A 33 -10.28 1.57 -7.15
CA LEU A 33 -10.17 1.90 -8.58
C LEU A 33 -11.50 1.70 -9.34
N ALA A 34 -12.30 0.68 -8.98
CA ALA A 34 -13.61 0.45 -9.58
C ALA A 34 -14.65 1.53 -9.26
N ILE A 35 -14.42 2.33 -8.21
CA ILE A 35 -15.23 3.52 -7.90
C ILE A 35 -14.62 4.79 -8.55
N GLY A 36 -13.39 4.71 -9.08
CA GLY A 36 -12.61 5.85 -9.58
C GLY A 36 -12.39 5.92 -11.10
N ALA A 37 -12.92 4.98 -11.89
CA ALA A 37 -12.68 4.93 -13.34
C ALA A 37 -13.98 4.69 -14.13
N GLY A 38 -14.91 5.64 -14.12
CA GLY A 38 -16.05 5.61 -15.04
C GLY A 38 -17.31 6.35 -14.58
N THR A 39 -17.40 7.63 -14.90
CA THR A 39 -18.64 8.41 -15.11
C THR A 39 -19.71 8.37 -14.01
N ILE A 40 -19.54 9.16 -12.95
CA ILE A 40 -20.67 9.99 -12.49
C ILE A 40 -20.40 11.42 -12.97
N GLY A 41 -20.35 11.53 -14.29
CA GLY A 41 -20.48 12.75 -15.05
C GLY A 41 -21.82 12.75 -15.78
N VAL A 42 -22.81 13.41 -15.17
CA VAL A 42 -23.82 14.29 -15.81
C VAL A 42 -25.10 13.71 -16.48
N GLY A 43 -25.24 12.42 -16.83
CA GLY A 43 -26.36 12.01 -17.73
C GLY A 43 -27.64 11.38 -17.17
N ALA A 44 -27.58 10.46 -16.20
CA ALA A 44 -28.64 9.46 -16.03
C ALA A 44 -29.81 9.86 -15.09
N LEU A 45 -29.70 10.97 -14.38
CA LEU A 45 -30.74 11.45 -13.46
C LEU A 45 -31.51 12.70 -13.95
N ALA A 46 -31.27 13.15 -15.20
CA ALA A 46 -31.89 14.36 -15.72
C ALA A 46 -33.09 14.14 -16.68
N SER A 47 -33.33 12.94 -17.21
CA SER A 47 -34.27 12.79 -18.34
C SER A 47 -35.40 11.77 -18.17
N VAL A 48 -35.60 11.21 -16.97
CA VAL A 48 -36.95 10.70 -16.62
C VAL A 48 -37.99 11.83 -16.61
N VAL A 49 -37.58 13.10 -16.44
CA VAL A 49 -38.50 14.26 -16.51
C VAL A 49 -37.78 15.46 -17.12
N GLY A 50 -38.05 15.77 -18.38
CA GLY A 50 -37.33 16.75 -19.20
C GLY A 50 -37.17 18.15 -18.59
N ARG A 51 -35.96 18.45 -18.11
CA ARG A 51 -35.51 19.82 -17.82
C ARG A 51 -34.11 20.05 -18.42
N PRO A 52 -33.88 21.13 -19.18
CA PRO A 52 -32.56 21.45 -19.72
C PRO A 52 -31.63 21.81 -18.55
N LEU A 53 -30.54 21.05 -18.39
CA LEU A 53 -29.55 21.26 -17.34
C LEU A 53 -28.47 22.26 -17.83
N PRO A 54 -27.99 23.19 -16.98
CA PRO A 54 -27.05 24.23 -17.39
C PRO A 54 -25.72 23.63 -17.85
N THR A 55 -25.14 24.19 -18.91
CA THR A 55 -23.80 23.82 -19.39
C THR A 55 -22.75 24.13 -18.31
N PRO A 56 -21.80 23.21 -18.04
CA PRO A 56 -20.75 23.48 -17.06
C PRO A 56 -19.86 24.61 -17.57
N ARG A 57 -19.82 25.74 -16.85
CA ARG A 57 -18.74 26.72 -17.00
C ARG A 57 -17.42 26.11 -16.52
N PRO A 58 -16.27 26.47 -17.12
CA PRO A 58 -14.98 26.04 -16.62
C PRO A 58 -14.77 26.62 -15.20
N ASN A 59 -14.74 25.75 -14.19
CA ASN A 59 -14.44 26.15 -12.82
C ASN A 59 -12.92 26.38 -12.70
N PRO A 60 -12.47 27.59 -12.32
CA PRO A 60 -11.08 27.78 -11.92
C PRO A 60 -10.89 27.10 -10.55
N SER A 61 -9.82 26.31 -10.42
CA SER A 61 -9.40 25.56 -9.23
C SER A 61 -10.15 24.23 -8.94
N LYS A 62 -9.59 23.13 -9.43
CA LYS A 62 -9.59 21.85 -8.69
C LYS A 62 -8.13 21.49 -8.42
N GLY A 63 -7.55 22.14 -7.41
CA GLY A 63 -6.24 21.74 -6.87
C GLY A 63 -6.35 20.41 -6.11
N LEU A 64 -5.21 19.80 -5.79
CA LEU A 64 -5.15 18.60 -4.95
C LEU A 64 -5.89 18.85 -3.63
N THR A 65 -6.83 17.96 -3.29
CA THR A 65 -7.48 18.04 -1.99
C THR A 65 -6.49 17.67 -0.89
N ALA A 66 -6.77 18.05 0.36
CA ALA A 66 -5.92 17.64 1.49
C ALA A 66 -5.84 16.11 1.62
N GLY A 67 -6.90 15.39 1.26
CA GLY A 67 -6.92 13.93 1.20
C GLY A 67 -6.01 13.37 0.12
N ASP A 68 -6.04 13.92 -1.10
CA ASP A 68 -5.17 13.50 -2.20
C ASP A 68 -3.70 13.76 -1.86
N ALA A 69 -3.41 14.92 -1.27
CA ALA A 69 -2.05 15.25 -0.82
C ALA A 69 -1.56 14.28 0.27
N ALA A 70 -2.43 13.87 1.21
CA ALA A 70 -2.07 12.89 2.23
C ALA A 70 -1.79 11.50 1.64
N LEU A 71 -2.60 11.06 0.67
CA LEU A 71 -2.41 9.79 -0.03
C LEU A 71 -1.12 9.75 -0.86
N LEU A 72 -0.62 10.90 -1.34
CA LEU A 72 0.66 10.99 -2.05
C LEU A 72 1.86 11.13 -1.09
N ARG A 73 1.69 11.89 0.00
CA ARG A 73 2.77 12.09 1.00
C ARG A 73 3.13 10.81 1.73
N PHE A 74 2.17 9.95 2.01
CA PHE A 74 2.43 8.70 2.71
C PHE A 74 3.40 7.75 1.95
N PRO A 75 3.14 7.36 0.68
CA PRO A 75 4.09 6.56 -0.08
C PRO A 75 5.39 7.32 -0.38
N ALA A 76 5.35 8.63 -0.60
CA ALA A 76 6.58 9.41 -0.78
C ALA A 76 7.48 9.41 0.47
N ALA A 77 6.89 9.43 1.67
CA ALA A 77 7.65 9.29 2.91
C ALA A 77 8.20 7.87 3.09
N LEU A 78 7.47 6.84 2.66
CA LEU A 78 7.97 5.47 2.67
C LEU A 78 9.16 5.27 1.72
N GLU A 79 9.06 5.81 0.50
CA GLU A 79 10.17 5.80 -0.48
C GLU A 79 11.44 6.43 0.11
N LEU A 80 11.30 7.56 0.82
CA LEU A 80 12.44 8.23 1.44
C LEU A 80 13.08 7.39 2.55
N LEU A 81 12.26 6.71 3.38
CA LEU A 81 12.78 5.82 4.41
C LEU A 81 13.44 4.58 3.82
N GLU A 82 12.91 4.05 2.72
CA GLU A 82 13.51 2.93 2.00
C GLU A 82 14.88 3.31 1.43
N ALA A 83 14.99 4.47 0.78
CA ALA A 83 16.26 4.97 0.28
C ALA A 83 17.30 5.17 1.40
N ASP A 84 16.89 5.73 2.55
CA ASP A 84 17.77 5.92 3.71
C ASP A 84 18.24 4.58 4.30
N PHE A 85 17.33 3.60 4.42
CA PHE A 85 17.68 2.26 4.91
C PHE A 85 18.60 1.51 3.96
N TRP A 86 18.41 1.62 2.65
CA TRP A 86 19.32 1.03 1.67
C TRP A 86 20.73 1.59 1.81
N ILE A 87 20.88 2.92 1.86
CA ILE A 87 22.18 3.57 2.06
C ILE A 87 22.84 3.04 3.34
N GLN A 88 22.14 3.07 4.48
CA GLN A 88 22.69 2.60 5.76
C GLN A 88 23.07 1.11 5.72
N TYR A 89 22.29 0.28 5.04
CA TYR A 89 22.59 -1.15 4.95
C TYR A 89 23.86 -1.39 4.13
N ASN A 90 24.03 -0.65 3.04
CA ASN A 90 25.22 -0.69 2.19
C ASN A 90 26.45 -0.17 2.92
N GLU A 91 26.30 0.87 3.75
CA GLU A 91 27.38 1.37 4.61
C GLU A 91 27.90 0.34 5.63
N LEU A 92 27.04 -0.58 6.08
CA LEU A 92 27.37 -1.56 7.12
C LEU A 92 27.81 -2.91 6.55
N GLY A 93 27.11 -3.42 5.54
CA GLY A 93 27.28 -4.78 5.03
C GLY A 93 27.50 -4.89 3.52
N GLY A 94 27.54 -3.76 2.80
CA GLY A 94 27.84 -3.74 1.37
C GLY A 94 29.34 -3.75 1.08
N ILE A 95 29.69 -4.05 -0.17
CA ILE A 95 31.08 -4.03 -0.65
C ILE A 95 31.61 -2.60 -0.61
N GLN A 96 32.80 -2.40 -0.04
CA GLN A 96 33.42 -1.08 0.08
C GLN A 96 34.31 -0.83 -1.14
N ASP A 97 33.73 -0.27 -2.20
CA ASP A 97 34.43 0.05 -3.44
C ASP A 97 34.14 1.49 -3.91
N ASP A 98 34.68 1.84 -5.08
CA ASP A 98 34.48 3.17 -5.68
C ASP A 98 33.16 3.27 -6.48
N GLU A 99 32.42 2.17 -6.66
CA GLU A 99 31.20 2.11 -7.47
C GLU A 99 30.00 2.70 -6.71
N VAL A 100 29.87 2.34 -5.43
CA VAL A 100 28.80 2.84 -4.55
C VAL A 100 29.42 3.59 -3.36
N PRO A 101 29.38 4.93 -3.35
CA PRO A 101 29.90 5.70 -2.23
C PRO A 101 29.06 5.47 -0.97
N GLY A 102 29.65 4.90 0.08
CA GLY A 102 28.97 4.75 1.36
C GLY A 102 29.86 4.15 2.45
N GLY A 103 29.99 4.85 3.58
CA GLY A 103 30.50 4.28 4.83
C GLY A 103 31.98 3.88 4.85
N SER A 104 32.35 3.14 5.89
CA SER A 104 33.66 2.50 6.04
C SER A 104 33.55 0.99 6.27
N GLY A 105 32.35 0.43 6.11
CA GLY A 105 32.00 -0.94 6.48
C GLY A 105 31.96 -1.21 7.98
N ASN A 106 31.45 -2.39 8.34
CA ASN A 106 31.54 -2.97 9.68
C ASN A 106 31.95 -4.45 9.58
N GLU A 107 33.23 -4.74 9.77
CA GLU A 107 33.83 -6.07 9.61
C GLU A 107 33.13 -7.15 10.46
N ALA A 108 32.86 -6.87 11.73
CA ALA A 108 32.16 -7.80 12.61
C ALA A 108 30.71 -8.08 12.18
N TYR A 109 30.07 -7.12 11.51
CA TYR A 109 28.74 -7.31 10.95
C TYR A 109 28.79 -8.14 9.67
N THR A 110 29.69 -7.81 8.74
CA THR A 110 29.90 -8.58 7.49
C THR A 110 30.26 -10.03 7.76
N GLU A 111 31.18 -10.30 8.70
CA GLU A 111 31.52 -11.67 9.12
C GLU A 111 30.30 -12.44 9.65
N ALA A 112 29.40 -11.76 10.37
CA ALA A 112 28.17 -12.39 10.86
C ALA A 112 27.17 -12.68 9.72
N LEU A 113 27.19 -11.89 8.64
CA LEU A 113 26.38 -12.14 7.44
C LEU A 113 26.93 -13.32 6.63
N GLU A 114 28.26 -13.45 6.51
CA GLU A 114 28.93 -14.58 5.83
C GLU A 114 28.59 -15.95 6.46
N VAL A 115 28.33 -15.99 7.77
CA VAL A 115 27.84 -17.20 8.46
C VAL A 115 26.45 -17.63 7.98
N ILE A 116 25.62 -16.68 7.54
CA ILE A 116 24.30 -16.95 6.97
C ILE A 116 24.46 -17.39 5.52
N GLU A 117 25.26 -16.65 4.74
CA GLU A 117 25.58 -16.93 3.34
C GLU A 117 26.85 -16.18 2.92
N ASP A 118 27.76 -16.88 2.24
CA ASP A 118 29.12 -16.43 1.89
C ASP A 118 29.14 -15.13 1.04
N GLU A 119 28.13 -14.94 0.19
CA GLU A 119 28.05 -13.84 -0.78
C GLU A 119 26.94 -12.83 -0.41
N MET A 120 26.57 -12.73 0.88
CA MET A 120 25.46 -11.85 1.30
C MET A 120 25.69 -10.37 0.94
N GLN A 121 26.94 -9.93 0.91
CA GLN A 121 27.34 -8.57 0.55
C GLN A 121 26.98 -8.18 -0.89
N ASP A 122 26.94 -9.13 -1.82
CA ASP A 122 26.60 -8.88 -3.23
C ASP A 122 25.13 -8.46 -3.40
N TYR A 123 24.24 -8.98 -2.55
CA TYR A 123 22.82 -8.57 -2.53
C TYR A 123 22.59 -7.21 -1.88
N ILE A 124 23.57 -6.72 -1.12
CA ILE A 124 23.52 -5.44 -0.44
C ILE A 124 24.12 -4.36 -1.34
N HIS A 125 25.05 -4.70 -2.23
CA HIS A 125 25.77 -3.73 -3.06
C HIS A 125 25.06 -3.31 -4.37
N ASP A 126 23.89 -3.89 -4.70
CA ASP A 126 23.04 -3.51 -5.86
C ASP A 126 22.42 -2.10 -5.74
#